data_AF-A0A842JBE0-F1
#
_entry.id   AF-A0A842JBE0-F1
#
_cell.length_a   1.000
_cell.length_b   1.000
_cell.length_c   1.000
_cell.angle_alpha   90.00
_cell.angle_beta   90.00
_cell.angle_gamma   90.00
#
_symmetry.space_group_name_H-M   'P 1'
#
loop_
_entity.id
_entity.type
_entity.pdbx_description
1 polymer ?
#
loop_
_entity_poly.entity_id
_entity_poly.type
_entity_poly.pdbx_seq_one_letter_code
_entity_poly.pdbx_strand_id
1 'polypeptide(L)'
;MLTVNKAMHSPKRGWLVAACAALLACGLLVGLVGCSCGSDQNQGGKQETEKKAEDTKTPPNVVGMTKDDAARVIADAGFKVGTVTEEESDKVAIGMVVSQKPGSGTEAKSGSTIDYVVSKGVKKTPAQVAVPNLVGMTQTQAEDALAKAKLVSKAEDPVYADGVEPGKIFKQSVAPDTKVEEGTAVSFVAALGKEVVAVPNVANMAKDAAIKTLTSASFNVDIVEMYSSSVAAGNVIGQNPNPKIQCVKGTTVTLSISKGAAPAPKEQVAMPDFMTLSVEQAEAVCSNAGLKCAFTGADSGTVVAQSIVAGTKVDRGTTVTLTIEELPTLATEG
;
A
#
# COMPACT_ATOMS: atom_id res chain seq x y z
N MET A 1 23.40 -19.23 -0.75
CA MET A 1 22.79 -20.37 -1.46
C MET A 1 21.29 -20.06 -1.58
N LEU A 2 20.84 -19.42 -2.67
CA LEU A 2 20.21 -20.07 -3.83
C LEU A 2 19.09 -21.04 -3.36
N THR A 3 17.80 -20.71 -3.51
CA THR A 3 17.13 -20.81 -4.82
C THR A 3 15.88 -19.91 -4.88
N VAL A 4 15.68 -19.35 -6.07
CA VAL A 4 14.76 -18.27 -6.45
C VAL A 4 13.42 -18.81 -6.96
N ASN A 5 12.35 -18.16 -6.49
CA ASN A 5 11.13 -17.70 -7.16
C ASN A 5 10.81 -18.26 -8.57
N LYS A 6 9.63 -18.88 -8.75
CA LYS A 6 9.05 -19.18 -10.08
C LYS A 6 7.72 -18.43 -10.24
N ALA A 7 7.81 -17.26 -10.85
CA ALA A 7 6.69 -16.48 -11.35
C ALA A 7 6.13 -17.12 -12.64
N MET A 8 4.81 -17.22 -12.75
CA MET A 8 4.12 -17.46 -14.01
C MET A 8 3.54 -16.14 -14.50
N HIS A 9 4.09 -15.64 -15.60
CA HIS A 9 3.51 -14.56 -16.40
C HIS A 9 3.56 -14.98 -17.86
N SER A 10 2.39 -14.96 -18.49
CA SER A 10 2.19 -15.04 -19.93
C SER A 10 2.65 -13.74 -20.59
N PRO A 11 2.94 -13.78 -21.91
CA PRO A 11 2.61 -12.62 -22.72
C PRO A 11 1.88 -12.94 -24.02
N LYS A 12 1.08 -11.93 -24.38
CA LYS A 12 0.13 -11.82 -25.49
C LYS A 12 0.86 -11.64 -26.83
N ARG A 13 0.19 -12.10 -27.90
CA ARG A 13 0.55 -11.86 -29.31
C ARG A 13 0.45 -10.37 -29.65
N GLY A 14 1.57 -9.80 -30.10
CA GLY A 14 1.68 -8.44 -30.65
C GLY A 14 1.36 -8.39 -32.14
N TRP A 15 0.70 -7.31 -32.52
CA TRP A 15 0.23 -6.93 -33.85
C TRP A 15 1.30 -6.03 -34.49
N LEU A 16 1.56 -6.18 -35.80
CA LEU A 16 2.38 -5.24 -36.58
C LEU A 16 1.60 -4.82 -37.83
N VAL A 17 1.52 -3.50 -38.01
CA VAL A 17 0.87 -2.74 -39.08
C VAL A 17 1.96 -2.14 -39.99
N ALA A 18 1.57 -1.74 -41.22
CA ALA A 18 2.24 -0.86 -42.21
C ALA A 18 2.90 -1.59 -43.40
N ALA A 19 2.87 -1.13 -44.67
CA ALA A 19 2.33 0.07 -45.31
C ALA A 19 2.26 -0.14 -46.86
N CYS A 20 1.52 0.79 -47.50
CA CYS A 20 1.15 0.95 -48.92
C CYS A 20 2.31 1.12 -49.92
N ALA A 21 2.04 0.87 -51.21
CA ALA A 21 2.47 1.73 -52.33
C ALA A 21 1.72 1.41 -53.64
N ALA A 22 1.17 2.45 -54.27
CA ALA A 22 0.58 2.49 -55.61
C ALA A 22 1.65 2.52 -56.72
N LEU A 23 1.27 2.26 -57.99
CA LEU A 23 1.66 3.09 -59.16
C LEU A 23 1.05 2.60 -60.50
N LEU A 24 0.85 3.59 -61.38
CA LEU A 24 0.16 3.65 -62.68
C LEU A 24 1.01 3.21 -63.90
N ALA A 25 0.33 2.83 -65.01
CA ALA A 25 0.69 3.14 -66.42
C ALA A 25 -0.45 2.62 -67.37
N CYS A 26 -1.27 3.42 -68.08
CA CYS A 26 -1.06 4.18 -69.35
C CYS A 26 -0.34 3.38 -70.46
N GLY A 27 -1.03 2.89 -71.51
CA GLY A 27 -1.20 3.56 -72.84
C GLY A 27 -0.15 3.01 -73.85
N LEU A 28 -0.26 2.94 -75.19
CA LEU A 28 -1.26 3.26 -76.21
C LEU A 28 -0.60 2.86 -77.58
N LEU A 29 -1.37 2.41 -78.58
CA LEU A 29 -1.17 2.45 -80.06
C LEU A 29 0.07 1.82 -80.77
N VAL A 30 -0.14 1.22 -81.95
CA VAL A 30 0.11 1.77 -83.32
C VAL A 30 -0.17 0.68 -84.39
N GLY A 31 -0.86 1.04 -85.48
CA GLY A 31 -1.09 0.21 -86.67
C GLY A 31 -0.30 0.67 -87.91
N LEU A 32 -0.45 -0.06 -89.04
CA LEU A 32 -0.22 0.32 -90.47
C LEU A 32 -0.33 -0.97 -91.33
N VAL A 33 -1.31 -1.19 -92.22
CA VAL A 33 -1.60 -0.68 -93.60
C VAL A 33 -0.78 -1.33 -94.74
N GLY A 34 -1.49 -1.80 -95.79
CA GLY A 34 -1.01 -2.04 -97.17
C GLY A 34 -1.28 -3.47 -97.70
N CYS A 35 -2.43 -3.86 -98.27
CA CYS A 35 -3.03 -3.54 -99.60
C CYS A 35 -2.32 -4.21 -100.79
N SER A 36 -2.95 -5.20 -101.46
CA SER A 36 -3.03 -5.31 -102.95
C SER A 36 -3.97 -6.46 -103.42
N CYS A 37 -4.53 -6.28 -104.62
CA CYS A 37 -5.82 -6.72 -105.16
C CYS A 37 -5.90 -8.08 -105.89
N GLY A 38 -7.16 -8.55 -106.06
CA GLY A 38 -7.72 -9.23 -107.25
C GLY A 38 -7.99 -10.74 -107.09
N SER A 39 -9.11 -11.35 -107.50
CA SER A 39 -10.37 -10.92 -108.12
C SER A 39 -11.33 -12.13 -108.21
N ASP A 40 -12.64 -11.83 -108.19
CA ASP A 40 -13.71 -12.50 -108.97
C ASP A 40 -14.61 -13.61 -108.36
N GLN A 41 -15.89 -13.45 -108.74
CA GLN A 41 -17.08 -14.31 -108.67
C GLN A 41 -17.92 -14.39 -107.37
N ASN A 42 -18.81 -13.40 -107.25
CA ASN A 42 -20.28 -13.57 -107.32
C ASN A 42 -20.90 -14.87 -106.77
N GLN A 43 -21.61 -14.79 -105.64
CA GLN A 43 -23.02 -15.21 -105.54
C GLN A 43 -23.63 -14.73 -104.21
N GLY A 44 -24.86 -14.23 -104.30
CA GLY A 44 -25.58 -13.59 -103.21
C GLY A 44 -26.00 -14.54 -102.09
N GLY A 45 -26.01 -13.99 -100.87
CA GLY A 45 -26.59 -14.61 -99.69
C GLY A 45 -26.55 -13.60 -98.55
N LYS A 46 -27.71 -13.01 -98.22
CA LYS A 46 -27.90 -12.24 -96.99
C LYS A 46 -27.61 -13.17 -95.81
N GLN A 47 -26.53 -12.93 -95.08
CA GLN A 47 -26.38 -13.47 -93.72
C GLN A 47 -26.55 -12.30 -92.75
N GLU A 48 -27.78 -12.21 -92.27
CA GLU A 48 -28.06 -11.62 -90.97
C GLU A 48 -27.20 -12.38 -89.95
N THR A 49 -26.31 -11.65 -89.26
CA THR A 49 -25.68 -12.12 -88.03
C THR A 49 -26.77 -12.33 -86.99
N GLU A 50 -27.30 -13.56 -86.89
CA GLU A 50 -28.06 -14.03 -85.76
C GLU A 50 -27.19 -13.92 -84.50
N LYS A 51 -27.51 -12.92 -83.67
CA LYS A 51 -27.12 -12.86 -82.27
C LYS A 51 -27.71 -14.10 -81.59
N LYS A 52 -26.92 -15.16 -81.43
CA LYS A 52 -27.24 -16.34 -80.62
C LYS A 52 -27.75 -15.83 -79.26
N ALA A 53 -29.05 -15.95 -79.02
CA ALA A 53 -29.66 -15.60 -77.75
C ALA A 53 -29.00 -16.48 -76.68
N GLU A 54 -28.16 -15.88 -75.83
CA GLU A 54 -27.68 -16.57 -74.64
C GLU A 54 -28.89 -16.79 -73.73
N ASP A 55 -29.05 -18.01 -73.22
CA ASP A 55 -30.10 -18.34 -72.26
C ASP A 55 -29.84 -17.57 -70.97
N THR A 56 -30.63 -16.51 -70.75
CA THR A 56 -30.53 -15.59 -69.61
C THR A 56 -31.70 -15.80 -68.66
N LYS A 57 -31.40 -15.85 -67.36
CA LYS A 57 -32.36 -15.96 -66.26
C LYS A 57 -32.16 -14.80 -65.29
N THR A 58 -33.22 -14.43 -64.56
CA THR A 58 -33.14 -13.39 -63.53
C THR A 58 -32.66 -13.98 -62.19
N PRO A 59 -31.57 -13.46 -61.58
CA PRO A 59 -31.12 -13.86 -60.25
C PRO A 59 -32.21 -13.64 -59.19
N PRO A 60 -32.39 -14.58 -58.24
CA PRO A 60 -33.26 -14.36 -57.09
C PRO A 60 -32.72 -13.25 -56.19
N ASN A 61 -33.60 -12.63 -55.40
CA ASN A 61 -33.18 -11.72 -54.33
C ASN A 61 -32.88 -12.51 -53.06
N VAL A 62 -31.62 -12.48 -52.63
CA VAL A 62 -31.16 -13.08 -51.37
C VAL A 62 -30.72 -12.04 -50.34
N VAL A 63 -30.81 -10.74 -50.65
CA VAL A 63 -30.50 -9.68 -49.68
C VAL A 63 -31.45 -9.78 -48.48
N GLY A 64 -30.90 -9.75 -47.27
CA GLY A 64 -31.64 -9.94 -46.02
C GLY A 64 -31.91 -11.40 -45.64
N MET A 65 -31.51 -12.38 -46.47
CA MET A 65 -31.58 -13.81 -46.11
C MET A 65 -30.34 -14.22 -45.30
N THR A 66 -30.45 -15.34 -44.59
CA THR A 66 -29.29 -16.00 -43.98
C THR A 66 -28.37 -16.56 -45.08
N LYS A 67 -27.08 -16.76 -44.78
CA LYS A 67 -26.14 -17.38 -45.71
C LYS A 67 -26.64 -18.73 -46.26
N ASP A 68 -27.23 -19.56 -45.41
CA ASP A 68 -27.70 -20.90 -45.78
C ASP A 68 -28.97 -20.84 -46.63
N ASP A 69 -29.91 -19.96 -46.28
CA ASP A 69 -31.11 -19.74 -47.08
C ASP A 69 -30.78 -19.12 -48.44
N ALA A 70 -29.86 -18.15 -48.48
CA ALA A 70 -29.36 -17.54 -49.70
C ALA A 70 -28.74 -18.59 -50.63
N ALA A 71 -27.89 -19.47 -50.09
CA ALA A 71 -27.28 -20.55 -50.85
C ALA A 71 -28.32 -21.52 -51.43
N ARG A 72 -29.34 -21.88 -50.65
CA ARG A 72 -30.45 -22.75 -51.10
C ARG A 72 -31.26 -22.09 -52.20
N VAL A 73 -31.69 -20.83 -52.00
CA VAL A 73 -32.51 -20.09 -52.96
C VAL A 73 -31.76 -19.86 -54.29
N ILE A 74 -30.46 -19.60 -54.24
CA ILE A 74 -29.59 -19.48 -55.43
C ILE A 74 -29.57 -20.81 -56.20
N ALA A 75 -29.36 -21.93 -55.50
CA ALA A 75 -29.30 -23.26 -56.10
C ALA A 75 -30.65 -23.68 -56.69
N ASP A 76 -31.75 -23.48 -55.97
CA ASP A 76 -33.12 -23.79 -56.43
C ASP A 76 -33.51 -22.95 -57.66
N ALA A 77 -33.00 -21.71 -57.75
CA ALA A 77 -33.17 -20.85 -58.91
C ALA A 77 -32.27 -21.26 -60.11
N GLY A 78 -31.46 -22.30 -60.00
CA GLY A 78 -30.59 -22.79 -61.08
C GLY A 78 -29.32 -21.96 -61.31
N PHE A 79 -28.93 -21.15 -60.32
CA PHE A 79 -27.64 -20.45 -60.29
C PHE A 79 -26.66 -21.19 -59.37
N LYS A 80 -25.37 -20.87 -59.46
CA LYS A 80 -24.33 -21.39 -58.56
C LYS A 80 -23.99 -20.35 -57.50
N VAL A 81 -23.68 -20.78 -56.29
CA VAL A 81 -23.10 -19.87 -55.29
C VAL A 81 -21.68 -19.52 -55.73
N GLY A 82 -21.41 -18.22 -55.84
CA GLY A 82 -20.10 -17.68 -56.19
C GLY A 82 -19.25 -17.38 -54.95
N THR A 83 -18.53 -16.28 -55.00
CA THR A 83 -17.69 -15.80 -53.91
C THR A 83 -18.57 -15.25 -52.78
N VAL A 84 -18.40 -15.81 -51.59
CA VAL A 84 -19.00 -15.27 -50.36
C VAL A 84 -17.95 -14.47 -49.63
N THR A 85 -18.16 -13.16 -49.55
CA THR A 85 -17.32 -12.27 -48.73
C THR A 85 -18.09 -11.80 -47.52
N GLU A 86 -17.41 -11.18 -46.56
CA GLU A 86 -18.02 -10.72 -45.34
C GLU A 86 -17.58 -9.28 -45.05
N GLU A 87 -18.51 -8.40 -44.70
CA GLU A 87 -18.27 -6.99 -44.40
C GLU A 87 -18.91 -6.55 -43.08
N GLU A 88 -18.40 -5.48 -42.48
CA GLU A 88 -19.05 -4.86 -41.31
C GLU A 88 -20.27 -4.07 -41.78
N SER A 89 -21.41 -4.31 -41.14
CA SER A 89 -22.64 -3.55 -41.37
C SER A 89 -23.32 -3.26 -40.04
N ASP A 90 -23.69 -2.00 -39.81
CA ASP A 90 -24.50 -1.55 -38.68
C ASP A 90 -26.02 -1.60 -38.97
N LYS A 91 -26.39 -1.76 -40.24
CA LYS A 91 -27.78 -1.82 -40.73
C LYS A 91 -28.30 -3.24 -40.91
N VAL A 92 -27.42 -4.19 -41.23
CA VAL A 92 -27.79 -5.59 -41.52
C VAL A 92 -27.32 -6.49 -40.39
N ALA A 93 -28.23 -7.29 -39.84
CA ALA A 93 -27.93 -8.22 -38.75
C ALA A 93 -26.81 -9.21 -39.12
N ILE A 94 -25.99 -9.60 -38.14
CA ILE A 94 -24.90 -10.55 -38.34
C ILE A 94 -25.42 -11.86 -38.97
N GLY A 95 -24.71 -12.37 -39.97
CA GLY A 95 -25.07 -13.59 -40.70
C GLY A 95 -26.08 -13.41 -41.84
N MET A 96 -26.60 -12.19 -42.04
CA MET A 96 -27.50 -11.88 -43.16
C MET A 96 -26.75 -11.30 -44.36
N VAL A 97 -27.26 -11.56 -45.56
CA VAL A 97 -26.70 -11.02 -46.81
C VAL A 97 -26.95 -9.51 -46.91
N VAL A 98 -25.88 -8.74 -47.06
CA VAL A 98 -25.89 -7.28 -47.24
C VAL A 98 -26.09 -6.89 -48.70
N SER A 99 -25.40 -7.58 -49.61
CA SER A 99 -25.47 -7.30 -51.04
C SER A 99 -25.19 -8.57 -51.84
N GLN A 100 -25.64 -8.58 -53.09
CA GLN A 100 -25.40 -9.67 -54.03
C GLN A 100 -25.00 -9.13 -55.40
N LYS A 101 -24.30 -9.95 -56.20
CA LYS A 101 -23.93 -9.66 -57.57
C LYS A 101 -23.96 -10.95 -58.42
N PRO A 102 -24.66 -10.98 -59.57
CA PRO A 102 -25.50 -9.91 -60.11
C PRO A 102 -26.72 -9.58 -59.23
N GLY A 103 -27.17 -8.33 -59.30
CA GLY A 103 -28.31 -7.86 -58.51
C GLY A 103 -29.62 -8.55 -58.91
N SER A 104 -30.55 -8.69 -57.98
CA SER A 104 -31.88 -9.24 -58.28
C SER A 104 -32.58 -8.40 -59.37
N GLY A 105 -33.25 -9.06 -60.31
CA GLY A 105 -33.95 -8.39 -61.42
C GLY A 105 -33.05 -7.97 -62.59
N THR A 106 -31.76 -8.32 -62.58
CA THR A 106 -30.88 -8.20 -63.75
C THR A 106 -30.95 -9.47 -64.62
N GLU A 107 -30.52 -9.40 -65.88
CA GLU A 107 -30.32 -10.59 -66.71
C GLU A 107 -28.93 -11.18 -66.46
N ALA A 108 -28.87 -12.45 -66.09
CA ALA A 108 -27.63 -13.19 -65.91
C ALA A 108 -27.70 -14.50 -66.69
N LYS A 109 -26.56 -15.02 -67.18
CA LYS A 109 -26.56 -16.30 -67.91
C LYS A 109 -27.09 -17.42 -67.01
N SER A 110 -27.93 -18.30 -67.54
CA SER A 110 -28.39 -19.49 -66.83
C SER A 110 -27.18 -20.30 -66.30
N GLY A 111 -27.23 -20.72 -65.04
CA GLY A 111 -26.15 -21.46 -64.39
C GLY A 111 -24.92 -20.64 -63.96
N SER A 112 -24.94 -19.31 -64.14
CA SER A 112 -23.88 -18.41 -63.67
C SER A 112 -23.82 -18.33 -62.13
N THR A 113 -22.73 -17.77 -61.61
CA THR A 113 -22.51 -17.61 -60.18
C THR A 113 -23.12 -16.32 -59.64
N ILE A 114 -23.68 -16.38 -58.43
CA ILE A 114 -24.09 -15.21 -57.66
C ILE A 114 -23.13 -15.07 -56.47
N ASP A 115 -22.32 -14.02 -56.50
CA ASP A 115 -21.49 -13.58 -55.38
C ASP A 115 -22.37 -12.82 -54.39
N TYR A 116 -22.08 -12.91 -53.09
CA TYR A 116 -22.78 -12.11 -52.10
C TYR A 116 -21.91 -11.79 -50.89
N VAL A 117 -22.27 -10.71 -50.20
CA VAL A 117 -21.58 -10.22 -49.01
C VAL A 117 -22.45 -10.46 -47.79
N VAL A 118 -21.89 -11.07 -46.75
CA VAL A 118 -22.59 -11.34 -45.48
C VAL A 118 -22.15 -10.36 -44.40
N SER A 119 -23.08 -9.87 -43.59
CA SER A 119 -22.77 -8.98 -42.48
C SER A 119 -22.05 -9.73 -41.38
N LYS A 120 -20.88 -9.22 -40.94
CA LYS A 120 -20.25 -9.63 -39.68
C LYS A 120 -20.75 -8.82 -38.47
N GLY A 121 -21.70 -7.90 -38.68
CA GLY A 121 -22.08 -6.88 -37.71
C GLY A 121 -20.95 -5.88 -37.45
N VAL A 122 -21.24 -4.88 -36.60
CA VAL A 122 -20.22 -3.97 -36.06
C VAL A 122 -19.83 -4.39 -34.65
N LYS A 123 -18.53 -4.46 -34.38
CA LYS A 123 -18.02 -4.65 -33.02
C LYS A 123 -18.26 -3.37 -32.23
N LYS A 124 -19.31 -3.34 -31.40
CA LYS A 124 -19.52 -2.24 -30.45
C LYS A 124 -18.38 -2.24 -29.44
N THR A 125 -17.50 -1.25 -29.51
CA THR A 125 -16.54 -1.00 -28.43
C THR A 125 -17.32 -0.53 -27.20
N PRO A 126 -17.14 -1.18 -26.03
CA PRO A 126 -17.81 -0.75 -24.81
C PRO A 126 -17.42 0.70 -24.49
N ALA A 127 -18.40 1.46 -23.99
CA ALA A 127 -18.16 2.83 -23.57
C ALA A 127 -17.10 2.85 -22.46
N GLN A 128 -16.16 3.78 -22.57
CA GLN A 128 -15.07 3.96 -21.62
C GLN A 128 -15.38 5.15 -20.71
N VAL A 129 -15.26 4.95 -19.40
CA VAL A 129 -15.49 5.97 -18.36
C VAL A 129 -14.22 6.14 -17.53
N ALA A 130 -14.02 7.34 -16.99
CA ALA A 130 -12.91 7.60 -16.07
C ALA A 130 -13.30 7.16 -14.66
N VAL A 131 -12.38 6.48 -13.97
CA VAL A 131 -12.57 6.14 -12.55
C VAL A 131 -12.44 7.40 -11.69
N PRO A 132 -13.45 7.73 -10.85
CA PRO A 132 -13.35 8.87 -9.95
C PRO A 132 -12.31 8.63 -8.85
N ASN A 133 -11.81 9.73 -8.27
CA ASN A 133 -10.99 9.67 -7.06
C ASN A 133 -11.91 9.48 -5.83
N LEU A 134 -11.76 8.34 -5.16
CA LEU A 134 -12.54 7.95 -3.98
C LEU A 134 -11.82 8.28 -2.68
N VAL A 135 -10.51 8.55 -2.73
CA VAL A 135 -9.70 8.78 -1.52
C VAL A 135 -10.20 10.03 -0.79
N GLY A 136 -10.42 9.91 0.53
CA GLY A 136 -10.96 10.97 1.38
C GLY A 136 -12.49 11.09 1.38
N MET A 137 -13.19 10.36 0.51
CA MET A 137 -14.65 10.26 0.53
C MET A 137 -15.13 9.31 1.64
N THR A 138 -16.39 9.48 2.05
CA THR A 138 -17.10 8.45 2.82
C THR A 138 -17.53 7.31 1.88
N GLN A 139 -17.87 6.16 2.45
CA GLN A 139 -18.39 5.01 1.67
C GLN A 139 -19.57 5.42 0.77
N THR A 140 -20.57 6.12 1.31
CA THR A 140 -21.74 6.58 0.54
C THR A 140 -21.35 7.53 -0.59
N GLN A 141 -20.44 8.48 -0.35
CA GLN A 141 -19.96 9.40 -1.38
C GLN A 141 -19.24 8.68 -2.53
N ALA A 142 -18.46 7.64 -2.20
CA ALA A 142 -17.77 6.84 -3.21
C ALA A 142 -18.72 5.96 -4.02
N GLU A 143 -19.71 5.34 -3.36
CA GLU A 143 -20.77 4.58 -4.04
C GLU A 143 -21.54 5.49 -5.02
N ASP A 144 -21.90 6.71 -4.60
CA ASP A 144 -22.54 7.70 -5.46
C ASP A 144 -21.66 8.14 -6.63
N ALA A 145 -20.36 8.37 -6.39
CA ALA A 145 -19.41 8.77 -7.42
C ALA A 145 -19.23 7.67 -8.48
N LEU A 146 -19.12 6.41 -8.04
CA LEU A 146 -19.03 5.25 -8.94
C LEU A 146 -20.32 5.04 -9.72
N ALA A 147 -21.49 5.15 -9.07
CA ALA A 147 -22.78 5.04 -9.74
C ALA A 147 -22.97 6.12 -10.82
N LYS A 148 -22.58 7.37 -10.54
CA LYS A 148 -22.58 8.47 -11.53
C LYS A 148 -21.66 8.21 -12.72
N ALA A 149 -20.54 7.51 -12.48
CA ALA A 149 -19.62 7.07 -13.53
C ALA A 149 -20.06 5.76 -14.21
N LYS A 150 -21.22 5.18 -13.84
CA LYS A 150 -21.70 3.86 -14.29
C LYS A 150 -20.72 2.72 -14.02
N LEU A 151 -20.00 2.81 -12.91
CA LEU A 151 -19.10 1.80 -12.39
C LEU A 151 -19.78 1.03 -11.25
N VAL A 152 -19.33 -0.20 -11.01
CA VAL A 152 -19.85 -1.03 -9.93
C VAL A 152 -19.00 -0.79 -8.68
N SER A 153 -19.64 -0.43 -7.57
CA SER A 153 -18.99 -0.30 -6.28
C SER A 153 -18.75 -1.66 -5.63
N LYS A 154 -17.58 -1.83 -5.01
CA LYS A 154 -17.26 -3.00 -4.18
C LYS A 154 -16.55 -2.57 -2.90
N ALA A 155 -17.29 -2.43 -1.81
CA ALA A 155 -16.69 -2.19 -0.50
C ALA A 155 -15.91 -3.44 -0.04
N GLU A 156 -14.67 -3.25 0.41
CA GLU A 156 -13.87 -4.26 1.10
C GLU A 156 -13.88 -4.01 2.61
N ASP A 157 -13.47 -5.03 3.39
CA ASP A 157 -13.40 -4.92 4.84
C ASP A 157 -12.49 -3.75 5.25
N PRO A 158 -12.94 -2.88 6.16
CA PRO A 158 -12.15 -1.73 6.58
C PRO A 158 -10.92 -2.19 7.37
N VAL A 159 -9.82 -1.43 7.24
CA VAL A 159 -8.54 -1.76 7.89
C VAL A 159 -7.98 -0.57 8.66
N TYR A 160 -7.11 -0.84 9.63
CA TYR A 160 -6.37 0.21 10.33
C TYR A 160 -5.40 0.91 9.36
N ALA A 161 -5.44 2.24 9.36
CA ALA A 161 -4.60 3.08 8.53
C ALA A 161 -4.20 4.31 9.33
N ASP A 162 -2.90 4.57 9.42
CA ASP A 162 -2.40 5.77 10.08
C ASP A 162 -2.55 7.00 9.16
N GLY A 163 -2.82 8.15 9.76
CA GLY A 163 -2.94 9.44 9.05
C GLY A 163 -4.25 9.62 8.27
N VAL A 164 -5.21 8.69 8.36
CA VAL A 164 -6.50 8.81 7.69
C VAL A 164 -7.62 8.80 8.72
N GLU A 165 -8.57 9.72 8.57
CA GLU A 165 -9.76 9.78 9.44
C GLU A 165 -10.59 8.49 9.33
N PRO A 166 -11.05 7.93 10.46
CA PRO A 166 -11.96 6.78 10.45
C PRO A 166 -13.19 7.01 9.56
N GLY A 167 -13.55 5.99 8.78
CA GLY A 167 -14.68 6.02 7.85
C GLY A 167 -14.37 6.68 6.50
N LYS A 168 -13.17 7.21 6.29
CA LYS A 168 -12.72 7.70 4.99
C LYS A 168 -12.04 6.61 4.18
N ILE A 169 -12.25 6.63 2.88
CA ILE A 169 -11.56 5.73 1.95
C ILE A 169 -10.10 6.16 1.84
N PHE A 170 -9.17 5.23 2.05
CA PHE A 170 -7.74 5.48 1.88
C PHE A 170 -7.13 4.74 0.69
N LYS A 171 -7.86 3.76 0.14
CA LYS A 171 -7.38 2.93 -0.95
C LYS A 171 -8.52 2.58 -1.90
N GLN A 172 -8.23 2.64 -3.20
CA GLN A 172 -9.08 2.14 -4.29
C GLN A 172 -8.29 1.20 -5.19
N SER A 173 -8.95 0.23 -5.82
CA SER A 173 -8.29 -0.80 -6.65
C SER A 173 -7.79 -0.30 -8.00
N VAL A 174 -8.48 0.69 -8.57
CA VAL A 174 -8.14 1.31 -9.86
C VAL A 174 -7.78 2.76 -9.60
N ALA A 175 -6.64 3.23 -10.10
CA ALA A 175 -6.19 4.60 -9.89
C ALA A 175 -7.20 5.62 -10.49
N PRO A 176 -7.32 6.82 -9.89
CA PRO A 176 -8.18 7.87 -10.43
C PRO A 176 -7.82 8.22 -11.89
N ASP A 177 -8.81 8.68 -12.65
CA ASP A 177 -8.74 9.07 -14.06
C ASP A 177 -8.40 7.96 -15.07
N THR A 178 -8.13 6.73 -14.59
CA THR A 178 -7.96 5.56 -15.43
C THR A 178 -9.24 5.30 -16.24
N LYS A 179 -9.10 5.08 -17.55
CA LYS A 179 -10.22 4.71 -18.43
C LYS A 179 -10.50 3.21 -18.35
N VAL A 180 -11.73 2.86 -18.00
CA VAL A 180 -12.21 1.48 -17.90
C VAL A 180 -13.58 1.35 -18.58
N GLU A 181 -14.00 0.13 -18.87
CA GLU A 181 -15.31 -0.13 -19.46
C GLU A 181 -16.44 0.18 -18.46
N GLU A 182 -17.56 0.71 -18.94
CA GLU A 182 -18.78 0.84 -18.12
C GLU A 182 -19.14 -0.51 -17.47
N GLY A 183 -19.57 -0.47 -16.20
CA GLY A 183 -19.83 -1.67 -15.41
C GLY A 183 -18.60 -2.32 -14.78
N THR A 184 -17.38 -1.79 -15.00
CA THR A 184 -16.18 -2.27 -14.29
C THR A 184 -16.36 -2.10 -12.78
N ALA A 185 -16.01 -3.14 -12.01
CA ALA A 185 -16.03 -3.10 -10.56
C ALA A 185 -14.77 -2.39 -10.02
N VAL A 186 -14.98 -1.35 -9.22
CA VAL A 186 -13.92 -0.64 -8.49
C VAL A 186 -14.12 -0.92 -7.01
N SER A 187 -13.13 -1.56 -6.40
CA SER A 187 -13.15 -1.81 -4.96
C SER A 187 -12.44 -0.71 -4.19
N PHE A 188 -12.89 -0.49 -2.96
CA PHE A 188 -12.33 0.52 -2.08
C PHE A 188 -12.32 0.03 -0.63
N VAL A 189 -11.37 0.56 0.14
CA VAL A 189 -11.14 0.20 1.54
C VAL A 189 -11.25 1.45 2.39
N ALA A 190 -12.12 1.41 3.41
CA ALA A 190 -12.25 2.47 4.40
C ALA A 190 -11.24 2.28 5.54
N ALA A 191 -10.78 3.39 6.11
CA ALA A 191 -9.88 3.41 7.25
C ALA A 191 -10.67 3.24 8.56
N LEU A 192 -10.16 2.41 9.47
CA LEU A 192 -10.59 2.35 10.88
C LEU A 192 -9.87 3.40 11.75
N GLY A 193 -8.92 4.13 11.18
CA GLY A 193 -7.98 5.00 11.89
C GLY A 193 -6.79 4.22 12.45
N LYS A 194 -6.14 4.78 13.48
CA LYS A 194 -5.00 4.15 14.16
C LYS A 194 -5.46 2.91 14.93
N GLU A 195 -4.66 1.86 14.87
CA GLU A 195 -4.88 0.68 15.70
C GLU A 195 -4.54 1.00 17.16
N VAL A 196 -5.58 1.14 17.98
CA VAL A 196 -5.46 1.41 19.41
C VAL A 196 -5.71 0.15 20.22
N VAL A 197 -4.96 0.03 21.31
CA VAL A 197 -5.07 -1.03 22.30
C VAL A 197 -5.22 -0.39 23.67
N ALA A 198 -6.03 -1.00 24.54
CA ALA A 198 -6.21 -0.54 25.90
C ALA A 198 -4.95 -0.86 26.72
N VAL A 199 -4.42 0.13 27.44
CA VAL A 199 -3.27 -0.05 28.31
C VAL A 199 -3.63 -1.03 29.45
N PRO A 200 -2.93 -2.17 29.61
CA PRO A 200 -3.17 -3.10 30.70
C PRO A 200 -2.94 -2.46 32.08
N ASN A 201 -3.63 -2.97 33.10
CA ASN A 201 -3.33 -2.62 34.49
C ASN A 201 -2.20 -3.52 35.00
N VAL A 202 -1.06 -2.91 35.34
CA VAL A 202 0.08 -3.62 35.93
C VAL A 202 0.45 -3.12 37.33
N ALA A 203 -0.45 -2.38 37.99
CA ALA A 203 -0.23 -1.89 39.34
C ALA A 203 0.07 -3.05 40.32
N ASN A 204 1.09 -2.86 41.17
CA ASN A 204 1.58 -3.81 42.15
C ASN A 204 2.06 -5.16 41.59
N MET A 205 2.18 -5.32 40.27
CA MET A 205 2.82 -6.48 39.67
C MET A 205 4.34 -6.41 39.85
N ALA A 206 5.01 -7.57 39.86
CA ALA A 206 6.47 -7.62 39.77
C ALA A 206 6.95 -7.05 38.43
N LYS A 207 8.09 -6.34 38.43
CA LYS A 207 8.70 -5.67 37.26
C LYS A 207 8.66 -6.52 36.00
N ASP A 208 9.17 -7.76 36.05
CA ASP A 208 9.27 -8.62 34.86
C ASP A 208 7.90 -9.06 34.33
N ALA A 209 6.94 -9.32 35.24
CA ALA A 209 5.58 -9.67 34.88
C ALA A 209 4.83 -8.48 34.25
N ALA A 210 5.07 -7.27 34.77
CA ALA A 210 4.52 -6.04 34.22
C ALA A 210 5.05 -5.76 32.81
N ILE A 211 6.37 -5.85 32.62
CA ILE A 211 7.01 -5.70 31.29
C ILE A 211 6.41 -6.70 30.32
N LYS A 212 6.36 -7.98 30.68
CA LYS A 212 5.79 -9.04 29.83
C LYS A 212 4.34 -8.76 29.43
N THR A 213 3.53 -8.28 30.38
CA THR A 213 2.12 -7.95 30.13
C THR A 213 1.99 -6.81 29.12
N LEU A 214 2.77 -5.75 29.28
CA LEU A 214 2.75 -4.59 28.40
C LEU A 214 3.30 -4.90 27.01
N THR A 215 4.43 -5.61 26.92
CA THR A 215 5.01 -5.99 25.62
C THR A 215 4.11 -6.95 24.85
N SER A 216 3.41 -7.88 25.55
CA SER A 216 2.42 -8.76 24.93
C SER A 216 1.22 -7.99 24.38
N ALA A 217 0.88 -6.85 25.00
CA ALA A 217 -0.11 -5.91 24.51
C ALA A 217 0.44 -4.91 23.48
N SER A 218 1.63 -5.17 22.92
CA SER A 218 2.30 -4.33 21.92
C SER A 218 2.69 -2.93 22.41
N PHE A 219 2.94 -2.75 23.72
CA PHE A 219 3.48 -1.52 24.27
C PHE A 219 5.00 -1.60 24.46
N ASN A 220 5.66 -0.46 24.28
CA ASN A 220 7.04 -0.28 24.72
C ASN A 220 7.05 0.09 26.22
N VAL A 221 8.15 -0.20 26.92
CA VAL A 221 8.24 0.05 28.36
C VAL A 221 9.47 0.86 28.68
N ASP A 222 9.29 1.93 29.45
CA ASP A 222 10.36 2.69 30.09
C ASP A 222 10.25 2.54 31.60
N ILE A 223 11.38 2.65 32.32
CA ILE A 223 11.43 2.33 33.74
C ILE A 223 12.10 3.45 34.51
N VAL A 224 11.40 3.94 35.52
CA VAL A 224 11.92 4.85 36.53
C VAL A 224 11.81 4.19 37.89
N GLU A 225 12.84 4.33 38.71
CA GLU A 225 12.85 3.74 40.05
C GLU A 225 12.64 4.83 41.12
N MET A 226 11.80 4.52 42.10
CA MET A 226 11.50 5.44 43.20
C MET A 226 11.29 4.68 44.51
N TYR A 227 11.53 5.33 45.65
CA TYR A 227 11.24 4.75 46.95
C TYR A 227 9.73 4.73 47.22
N SER A 228 9.25 3.67 47.85
CA SER A 228 7.88 3.54 48.33
C SER A 228 7.87 2.69 49.59
N SER A 229 7.26 3.21 50.66
CA SER A 229 7.04 2.46 51.90
C SER A 229 5.80 1.56 51.85
N SER A 230 4.90 1.76 50.87
CA SER A 230 3.64 1.01 50.74
C SER A 230 3.70 -0.11 49.69
N VAL A 231 4.67 -0.08 48.79
CA VAL A 231 4.82 -1.05 47.70
C VAL A 231 6.13 -1.80 47.86
N ALA A 232 6.07 -3.13 47.84
CA ALA A 232 7.23 -4.00 47.95
C ALA A 232 8.30 -3.68 46.89
N ALA A 233 9.58 -3.77 47.25
CA ALA A 233 10.68 -3.54 46.33
C ALA A 233 10.59 -4.49 45.11
N GLY A 234 10.81 -3.94 43.91
CA GLY A 234 10.70 -4.67 42.65
C GLY A 234 9.28 -4.69 42.04
N ASN A 235 8.26 -4.18 42.75
CA ASN A 235 6.90 -4.09 42.22
C ASN A 235 6.60 -2.69 41.64
N VAL A 236 5.64 -2.66 40.71
CA VAL A 236 5.13 -1.44 40.09
C VAL A 236 4.34 -0.61 41.09
N ILE A 237 4.81 0.62 41.35
CA ILE A 237 4.10 1.65 42.11
C ILE A 237 3.00 2.26 41.26
N GLY A 238 3.33 2.57 40.01
CA GLY A 238 2.44 3.24 39.08
C GLY A 238 2.91 3.09 37.64
N GLN A 239 2.01 3.41 36.74
CA GLN A 239 2.25 3.39 35.30
C GLN A 239 1.70 4.67 34.68
N ASN A 240 2.31 5.10 33.58
CA ASN A 240 1.79 6.17 32.74
C ASN A 240 2.02 5.80 31.27
N PRO A 241 1.00 5.74 30.40
CA PRO A 241 -0.40 6.07 30.64
C PRO A 241 -1.14 5.16 31.64
N ASN A 242 -2.23 5.68 32.21
CA ASN A 242 -3.09 4.98 33.16
C ASN A 242 -3.77 3.74 32.51
N PRO A 243 -4.15 2.73 33.31
CA PRO A 243 -4.86 1.56 32.80
C PRO A 243 -6.15 1.92 32.06
N LYS A 244 -6.51 1.08 31.07
CA LYS A 244 -7.71 1.18 30.21
C LYS A 244 -7.73 2.37 29.23
N ILE A 245 -6.77 3.28 29.29
CA ILE A 245 -6.61 4.32 28.26
C ILE A 245 -6.29 3.65 26.93
N GLN A 246 -6.92 4.13 25.85
CA GLN A 246 -6.68 3.66 24.49
C GLN A 246 -5.44 4.37 23.94
N CYS A 247 -4.43 3.59 23.57
CA CYS A 247 -3.17 4.10 23.04
C CYS A 247 -2.80 3.35 21.77
N VAL A 248 -2.08 4.02 20.87
CA VAL A 248 -1.59 3.41 19.63
C VAL A 248 -0.60 2.30 19.98
N LYS A 249 -0.63 1.19 19.25
CA LYS A 249 0.42 0.15 19.38
C LYS A 249 1.82 0.76 19.26
N GLY A 250 2.75 0.29 20.08
CA GLY A 250 4.11 0.82 20.18
C GLY A 250 4.25 2.06 21.05
N THR A 251 3.17 2.58 21.64
CA THR A 251 3.27 3.65 22.66
C THR A 251 4.14 3.18 23.83
N THR A 252 4.97 4.07 24.37
CA THR A 252 5.79 3.79 25.54
C THR A 252 5.00 4.02 26.82
N VAL A 253 4.94 3.00 27.67
CA VAL A 253 4.40 3.07 29.04
C VAL A 253 5.57 3.19 30.01
N THR A 254 5.64 4.29 30.75
CA THR A 254 6.62 4.47 31.82
C THR A 254 6.11 3.79 33.09
N LEU A 255 6.91 2.86 33.63
CA LEU A 255 6.66 2.20 34.90
C LEU A 255 7.50 2.83 36.00
N SER A 256 6.84 3.18 37.10
CA SER A 256 7.49 3.54 38.35
C SER A 256 7.67 2.29 39.20
N ILE A 257 8.91 1.83 39.41
CA ILE A 257 9.23 0.61 40.16
C ILE A 257 9.71 0.98 41.57
N SER A 258 9.24 0.25 42.57
CA SER A 258 9.64 0.45 43.96
C SER A 258 11.05 -0.03 44.23
N LYS A 259 11.86 0.85 44.84
CA LYS A 259 13.15 0.52 45.45
C LYS A 259 13.00 0.03 46.91
N GLY A 260 11.77 -0.14 47.40
CA GLY A 260 11.46 -0.34 48.81
C GLY A 260 11.36 0.98 49.57
N ALA A 261 11.29 0.89 50.91
CA ALA A 261 11.24 2.07 51.76
C ALA A 261 12.51 2.92 51.59
N ALA A 262 12.36 4.24 51.65
CA ALA A 262 13.52 5.12 51.69
C ALA A 262 14.40 4.75 52.90
N PRO A 263 15.73 4.70 52.75
CA PRO A 263 16.61 4.46 53.88
C PRO A 263 16.39 5.55 54.94
N ALA A 264 16.44 5.17 56.21
CA ALA A 264 16.32 6.12 57.31
C ALA A 264 17.40 7.22 57.16
N PRO A 265 17.08 8.50 57.41
CA PRO A 265 18.09 9.54 57.49
C PRO A 265 19.16 9.12 58.48
N LYS A 266 20.43 9.21 58.10
CA LYS A 266 21.52 8.99 59.05
C LYS A 266 21.46 10.09 60.11
N GLU A 267 21.57 9.70 61.38
CA GLU A 267 21.65 10.64 62.48
C GLU A 267 22.93 11.46 62.33
N GLN A 268 22.80 12.78 62.27
CA GLN A 268 23.94 13.70 62.18
C GLN A 268 24.15 14.40 63.51
N VAL A 269 25.41 14.54 63.90
CA VAL A 269 25.84 15.26 65.10
C VAL A 269 26.72 16.44 64.68
N ALA A 270 26.61 17.55 65.40
CA ALA A 270 27.51 18.69 65.20
C ALA A 270 28.87 18.35 65.82
N MET A 271 29.95 18.56 65.06
CA MET A 271 31.31 18.35 65.53
C MET A 271 31.59 19.24 66.75
N PRO A 272 31.88 18.68 67.94
CA PRO A 272 32.27 19.46 69.10
C PRO A 272 33.57 20.25 68.87
N ASP A 273 33.77 21.25 69.70
CA ASP A 273 35.08 21.89 69.83
C ASP A 273 35.91 21.12 70.87
N PHE A 274 37.02 20.55 70.42
CA PHE A 274 37.93 19.78 71.28
C PHE A 274 39.13 20.59 71.74
N MET A 275 39.30 21.82 71.26
CA MET A 275 40.48 22.65 71.57
C MET A 275 40.64 22.79 73.08
N THR A 276 41.89 22.71 73.55
CA THR A 276 42.29 22.85 74.97
C THR A 276 41.83 21.73 75.92
N LEU A 277 41.03 20.77 75.46
CA LEU A 277 40.62 19.62 76.28
C LEU A 277 41.79 18.64 76.50
N SER A 278 41.80 17.95 77.64
CA SER A 278 42.68 16.80 77.88
C SER A 278 42.22 15.58 77.07
N VAL A 279 43.09 14.57 76.93
CA VAL A 279 42.74 13.29 76.25
C VAL A 279 41.48 12.67 76.86
N GLU A 280 41.41 12.56 78.19
CA GLU A 280 40.24 11.99 78.90
C GLU A 280 38.95 12.80 78.64
N GLN A 281 39.05 14.14 78.64
CA GLN A 281 37.90 15.01 78.36
C GLN A 281 37.46 14.88 76.90
N ALA A 282 38.41 14.82 75.96
CA ALA A 282 38.13 14.65 74.55
C ALA A 282 37.48 13.28 74.25
N GLU A 283 37.95 12.21 74.89
CA GLU A 283 37.32 10.88 74.81
C GLU A 283 35.88 10.89 75.33
N ALA A 284 35.65 11.53 76.48
CA ALA A 284 34.31 11.68 77.05
C ALA A 284 33.38 12.47 76.12
N VAL A 285 33.87 13.57 75.52
CA VAL A 285 33.11 14.39 74.56
C VAL A 285 32.82 13.61 73.28
N CYS A 286 33.78 12.85 72.75
CA CYS A 286 33.57 11.97 71.60
C CYS A 286 32.48 10.92 71.88
N SER A 287 32.58 10.22 73.01
CA SER A 287 31.60 9.20 73.41
C SER A 287 30.19 9.79 73.56
N ASN A 288 30.08 10.93 74.26
CA ASN A 288 28.80 11.62 74.46
C ASN A 288 28.20 12.16 73.15
N ALA A 289 29.03 12.67 72.24
CA ALA A 289 28.62 13.13 70.92
C ALA A 289 28.36 11.97 69.94
N GLY A 290 28.62 10.71 70.32
CA GLY A 290 28.48 9.56 69.43
C GLY A 290 29.50 9.53 68.30
N LEU A 291 30.68 10.12 68.50
CA LEU A 291 31.81 10.17 67.58
C LEU A 291 32.89 9.17 68.03
N LYS A 292 33.77 8.79 67.10
CA LYS A 292 34.99 8.04 67.40
C LYS A 292 36.15 9.01 67.46
N CYS A 293 36.95 8.97 68.52
CA CYS A 293 38.18 9.74 68.63
C CYS A 293 39.38 8.88 68.20
N ALA A 294 40.29 9.45 67.41
CA ALA A 294 41.62 8.92 67.16
C ALA A 294 42.64 9.97 67.59
N PHE A 295 43.67 9.57 68.34
CA PHE A 295 44.68 10.49 68.86
C PHE A 295 46.00 10.35 68.12
N THR A 296 46.72 11.46 67.97
CA THR A 296 48.04 11.56 67.35
C THR A 296 48.88 12.59 68.11
N GLY A 297 50.21 12.49 68.07
CA GLY A 297 51.10 13.42 68.79
C GLY A 297 51.62 12.83 70.09
N ALA A 298 51.64 13.64 71.16
CA ALA A 298 52.12 13.25 72.48
C ALA A 298 51.16 12.28 73.22
N ASP A 299 51.70 11.45 74.12
CA ASP A 299 50.91 10.49 74.93
C ASP A 299 50.09 11.18 76.04
N SER A 300 50.44 12.42 76.39
CA SER A 300 49.72 13.27 77.34
C SER A 300 49.82 14.74 76.95
N GLY A 301 48.78 15.53 77.26
CA GLY A 301 48.74 16.95 76.91
C GLY A 301 47.31 17.43 76.65
N THR A 302 47.19 18.53 75.90
CA THR A 302 45.90 19.10 75.46
C THR A 302 45.76 19.01 73.95
N VAL A 303 44.51 19.01 73.47
CA VAL A 303 44.21 19.04 72.04
C VAL A 303 44.54 20.41 71.46
N VAL A 304 45.42 20.43 70.46
CA VAL A 304 45.84 21.66 69.72
C VAL A 304 45.28 21.71 68.30
N ALA A 305 44.86 20.55 67.76
CA ALA A 305 44.24 20.47 66.45
C ALA A 305 43.20 19.36 66.40
N GLN A 306 42.16 19.56 65.58
CA GLN A 306 41.17 18.55 65.25
C GLN A 306 41.00 18.46 63.73
N SER A 307 40.83 17.24 63.21
CA SER A 307 40.77 16.99 61.76
C SER A 307 39.49 17.49 61.09
N ILE A 308 38.43 17.74 61.86
CA ILE A 308 37.14 18.23 61.37
C ILE A 308 36.77 19.46 62.17
N VAL A 309 36.47 20.57 61.50
CA VAL A 309 36.17 21.86 62.14
C VAL A 309 34.92 21.76 63.02
N ALA A 310 34.96 22.39 64.20
CA ALA A 310 33.83 22.48 65.11
C ALA A 310 32.59 23.07 64.42
N GLY A 311 31.40 22.57 64.77
CA GLY A 311 30.13 22.94 64.16
C GLY A 311 29.80 22.22 62.83
N THR A 312 30.75 21.51 62.22
CA THR A 312 30.50 20.70 61.02
C THR A 312 29.53 19.55 61.32
N LYS A 313 28.46 19.39 60.53
CA LYS A 313 27.54 18.25 60.68
C LYS A 313 28.16 16.99 60.07
N VAL A 314 28.27 15.93 60.85
CA VAL A 314 28.82 14.64 60.43
C VAL A 314 27.91 13.48 60.80
N ASP A 315 28.00 12.37 60.08
CA ASP A 315 27.28 11.13 60.42
C ASP A 315 27.74 10.63 61.81
N ARG A 316 26.81 10.20 62.66
CA ARG A 316 27.14 9.57 63.95
C ARG A 316 28.09 8.38 63.73
N GLY A 317 29.12 8.28 64.56
CA GLY A 317 30.20 7.28 64.44
C GLY A 317 31.36 7.71 63.54
N THR A 318 31.33 8.92 62.96
CA THR A 318 32.47 9.53 62.27
C THR A 318 33.69 9.57 63.18
N THR A 319 34.86 9.29 62.62
CA THR A 319 36.13 9.35 63.35
C THR A 319 36.75 10.72 63.18
N VAL A 320 36.98 11.43 64.29
CA VAL A 320 37.76 12.67 64.34
C VAL A 320 39.15 12.36 64.85
N THR A 321 40.16 12.87 64.15
CA THR A 321 41.56 12.77 64.61
C THR A 321 41.91 14.03 65.38
N LEU A 322 42.39 13.87 66.62
CA LEU A 322 42.82 14.94 67.50
C LEU A 322 44.34 14.87 67.68
N THR A 323 45.00 16.02 67.58
CA THR A 323 46.44 16.14 67.79
C THR A 323 46.71 16.68 69.18
N ILE A 324 47.50 15.94 69.95
CA ILE A 324 47.86 16.23 71.32
C ILE A 324 49.28 16.79 71.37
N GLU A 325 49.45 17.87 72.14
CA GLU A 325 50.75 18.48 72.39
C GLU A 325 50.94 18.66 73.90
N GLU A 326 52.14 18.33 74.39
CA GLU A 326 52.48 18.49 75.80
C GLU A 326 52.87 19.96 76.04
N LEU A 327 52.15 20.64 76.94
CA LEU A 327 52.54 21.99 77.32
C LEU A 327 53.83 21.93 78.14
N PRO A 328 54.84 22.76 77.83
CA PRO A 328 56.08 22.78 78.59
C PRO A 328 55.74 23.11 80.05
N THR A 329 56.16 22.23 80.97
CA THR A 329 56.07 22.50 82.40
C THR A 329 56.86 23.78 82.67
N LEU A 330 56.16 24.84 83.08
CA LEU A 330 56.82 26.01 83.63
C LEU A 330 57.57 25.52 84.87
N ALA A 331 58.89 25.39 84.75
CA ALA A 331 59.75 25.20 85.90
C ALA A 331 59.47 26.37 86.85
N THR A 332 58.76 26.09 87.95
CA THR A 332 58.75 26.97 89.11
C THR A 332 60.19 27.00 89.63
N GLU A 333 60.96 28.00 89.20
CA GLU A 333 62.17 28.40 89.90
C GLU A 333 61.76 29.00 91.25
N GLY A 334 62.27 28.44 92.35
CA GLY A 334 62.24 29.03 93.68
C GLY A 334 61.63 28.15 94.75
#